data_AF-A0A972QQ33-F1
#
_entry.id   AF-A0A972QQ33-F1
#
_cell.length_a   1.000
_cell.length_b   1.000
_cell.length_c   1.000
_cell.angle_alpha   90.00
_cell.angle_beta   90.00
_cell.angle_gamma   90.00
#
_symmetry.space_group_name_H-M   'P 1'
#
loop_
_entity.id
_entity.type
_entity.pdbx_description
1 polymer ?
#
loop_
_entity_poly.entity_id
_entity_poly.type
_entity_poly.pdbx_seq_one_letter_code
_entity_poly.pdbx_strand_id
1 'polypeptide(L)'
;EQELNASPVCPNCNFKPGSEPHAAPAGSVLDGLDEELDKMVENWTQTLLTNLEDPTTKGNLNLLKSEPKKLVNGFIKKSSLPDKLDQNFIHALSEVLSGLQKVPIKIADLRAALLSGGSPVTPAEMKQRFEDYLDQLTKGKEPGKVRIVLE
;
A
#
# COMPACT_ATOMS: atom_id res chain seq x y z
N GLU A 1 -15.16 -33.16 52.08
CA GLU A 1 -13.85 -33.63 51.55
C GLU A 1 -13.94 -34.95 50.78
N GLN A 2 -14.60 -36.01 51.29
CA GLN A 2 -14.71 -37.29 50.55
C GLN A 2 -15.34 -37.18 49.15
N GLU A 3 -16.38 -36.35 48.98
CA GLU A 3 -17.05 -36.12 47.69
C GLU A 3 -16.13 -35.44 46.65
N LEU A 4 -15.28 -34.51 47.09
CA LEU A 4 -14.26 -33.84 46.26
C LEU A 4 -13.17 -34.82 45.80
N ASN A 5 -12.87 -35.84 46.60
CA ASN A 5 -11.94 -36.92 46.25
C ASN A 5 -12.56 -37.96 45.31
N ALA A 6 -13.87 -38.21 45.40
CA ALA A 6 -14.55 -39.24 44.63
C ALA A 6 -14.96 -38.78 43.23
N SER A 7 -15.38 -37.52 43.06
CA SER A 7 -15.83 -36.98 41.77
C SER A 7 -15.80 -35.45 41.76
N PRO A 8 -14.64 -34.81 41.50
CA PRO A 8 -14.52 -33.35 41.45
C PRO A 8 -15.10 -32.80 40.15
N VAL A 9 -16.43 -32.87 40.01
CA VAL A 9 -17.17 -32.36 38.84
C VAL A 9 -17.90 -31.08 39.24
N CYS A 10 -17.75 -30.01 38.45
CA CYS A 10 -18.53 -28.80 38.66
C CYS A 10 -20.03 -29.08 38.38
N PRO A 11 -20.95 -28.84 39.32
CA PRO A 11 -22.37 -29.14 39.13
C PRO A 11 -23.08 -28.19 38.15
N ASN A 12 -22.46 -27.06 37.80
CA ASN A 12 -23.07 -26.03 36.95
C ASN A 12 -22.65 -26.13 35.47
N CYS A 13 -21.44 -26.64 35.20
CA CYS A 13 -20.90 -26.78 33.84
C CYS A 13 -20.31 -28.16 33.53
N ASN A 14 -20.42 -29.11 34.47
CA ASN A 14 -19.92 -30.49 34.35
C ASN A 14 -18.39 -30.59 34.14
N PHE A 15 -17.64 -29.52 34.44
CA PHE A 15 -16.19 -29.46 34.28
C PHE A 15 -15.47 -30.42 35.23
N LYS A 16 -14.46 -31.12 34.72
CA LYS A 16 -13.68 -32.15 35.41
C LYS A 16 -12.18 -31.84 35.31
N PRO A 17 -11.54 -31.30 36.35
CA PRO A 17 -10.13 -30.89 36.31
C PRO A 17 -9.18 -32.03 35.92
N GLY A 18 -9.41 -33.25 36.39
CA GLY A 18 -8.55 -34.41 36.08
C GLY A 18 -8.67 -34.94 34.64
N SER A 19 -9.65 -34.47 33.86
CA SER A 19 -9.79 -34.78 32.43
C SER A 19 -9.40 -33.62 31.53
N GLU A 20 -8.95 -32.50 32.11
CA GLU A 20 -8.37 -31.42 31.34
C GLU A 20 -7.09 -31.94 30.68
N PRO A 21 -6.98 -31.91 29.34
CA PRO A 21 -5.72 -32.20 28.68
C PRO A 21 -4.66 -31.27 29.25
N HIS A 22 -3.42 -31.73 29.43
CA HIS A 22 -2.31 -30.83 29.70
C HIS A 22 -2.12 -29.91 28.49
N ALA A 23 -2.81 -28.77 28.51
CA ALA A 23 -2.55 -27.69 27.58
C ALA A 23 -1.09 -27.26 27.75
N ALA A 24 -0.47 -26.82 26.66
CA ALA A 24 0.85 -26.21 26.75
C ALA A 24 0.79 -25.08 27.81
N PRO A 25 1.85 -24.89 28.61
CA PRO A 25 1.89 -23.79 29.57
C PRO A 25 1.54 -22.48 28.86
N ALA A 26 0.68 -21.67 29.48
CA ALA A 26 0.22 -20.42 28.86
C ALA A 26 1.39 -19.54 28.38
N GLY A 27 2.51 -19.55 29.11
CA GLY A 27 3.75 -18.87 28.69
C GLY A 27 4.26 -19.36 27.34
N SER A 28 4.40 -20.68 27.14
CA SER A 28 4.83 -21.25 25.86
C SER A 28 3.89 -20.95 24.70
N VAL A 29 2.58 -20.81 24.97
CA VAL A 29 1.61 -20.39 23.96
C VAL A 29 1.82 -18.92 23.59
N LEU A 30 2.03 -18.05 24.58
CA LEU A 30 2.29 -16.62 24.36
C LEU A 30 3.61 -16.39 23.61
N ASP A 31 4.67 -17.11 23.98
CA ASP A 31 5.97 -17.03 23.30
C ASP A 31 5.83 -17.43 21.82
N GLY A 32 5.04 -18.48 21.53
CA GLY A 32 4.76 -18.89 20.16
C GLY A 32 4.00 -17.83 19.34
N LEU A 33 3.03 -17.14 19.96
CA LEU A 33 2.30 -16.05 19.30
C LEU A 33 3.20 -14.83 19.05
N ASP A 34 4.12 -14.53 19.97
CA ASP A 34 5.10 -13.45 19.82
C ASP A 34 6.02 -13.71 18.61
N GLU A 35 6.55 -14.94 18.50
CA GLU A 35 7.33 -15.35 17.33
C GLU A 35 6.54 -15.27 16.00
N GLU A 36 5.24 -15.58 16.02
CA GLU A 36 4.39 -15.47 14.83
C GLU A 36 4.18 -14.01 14.41
N LEU A 37 4.05 -13.09 15.37
CA LEU A 37 3.96 -11.65 15.10
C LEU A 37 5.27 -11.12 14.50
N ASP A 38 6.42 -11.52 15.05
CA ASP A 38 7.73 -11.15 14.51
C ASP A 38 7.92 -11.65 13.07
N LYS A 39 7.62 -12.94 12.82
CA LYS A 39 7.65 -13.53 11.48
C LYS A 39 6.71 -12.79 10.52
N MET A 40 5.54 -12.36 10.99
CA MET A 40 4.60 -11.59 10.18
C MET A 40 5.20 -10.24 9.75
N VAL A 41 5.82 -9.51 10.67
CA VAL A 41 6.46 -8.22 10.38
C VAL A 41 7.64 -8.39 9.41
N GLU A 42 8.47 -9.40 9.61
CA GLU A 42 9.58 -9.73 8.70
C GLU A 42 9.09 -10.04 7.28
N ASN A 43 8.09 -10.92 7.17
CA ASN A 43 7.52 -11.31 5.88
C ASN A 43 6.92 -10.12 5.12
N TRP A 44 6.18 -9.24 5.80
CA TRP A 44 5.64 -8.03 5.18
C TRP A 44 6.75 -7.06 4.75
N THR A 45 7.76 -6.87 5.61
CA THR A 45 8.90 -6.01 5.28
C THR A 45 9.61 -6.50 4.02
N GLN A 46 9.91 -7.80 3.96
CA GLN A 46 10.57 -8.40 2.81
C GLN A 46 9.71 -8.36 1.54
N THR A 47 8.41 -8.60 1.68
CA THR A 47 7.46 -8.51 0.56
C THR A 47 7.42 -7.10 -0.02
N LEU A 48 7.32 -6.08 0.82
CA LEU A 48 7.32 -4.67 0.38
C LEU A 48 8.63 -4.31 -0.31
N LEU A 49 9.78 -4.67 0.27
CA LEU A 49 11.09 -4.41 -0.33
C LEU A 49 11.22 -5.08 -1.69
N THR A 50 10.82 -6.36 -1.80
CA THR A 50 10.86 -7.11 -3.06
C THR A 50 10.03 -6.44 -4.15
N ASN A 51 8.80 -6.01 -3.82
CA ASN A 51 7.93 -5.33 -4.77
C ASN A 51 8.46 -3.94 -5.17
N LEU A 52 9.08 -3.21 -4.24
CA LEU A 52 9.70 -1.91 -4.51
C LEU A 52 11.00 -2.02 -5.31
N GLU A 53 11.69 -3.15 -5.23
CA GLU A 53 12.90 -3.43 -5.98
C GLU A 53 12.65 -3.89 -7.42
N ASP A 54 11.43 -4.34 -7.72
CA ASP A 54 11.00 -4.71 -9.06
C ASP A 54 11.25 -3.54 -10.05
N PRO A 55 11.83 -3.81 -11.24
CA PRO A 55 12.14 -2.78 -12.23
C PRO A 55 10.95 -1.89 -12.62
N THR A 56 9.74 -2.47 -12.68
CA THR A 56 8.52 -1.74 -13.02
C THR A 56 8.16 -0.75 -11.92
N THR A 57 8.13 -1.22 -10.67
CA THR A 57 7.84 -0.38 -9.51
C THR A 57 8.90 0.69 -9.27
N LYS A 58 10.18 0.40 -9.54
CA LYS A 58 11.26 1.40 -9.51
C LYS A 58 11.00 2.57 -10.48
N GLY A 59 10.39 2.29 -11.64
CA GLY A 59 9.91 3.34 -12.54
C GLY A 59 8.87 4.26 -11.88
N ASN A 60 7.91 3.66 -11.16
CA ASN A 60 6.84 4.39 -10.47
C ASN A 60 7.36 5.30 -9.35
N LEU A 61 8.49 4.97 -8.70
CA LEU A 61 9.11 5.86 -7.70
C LEU A 61 9.46 7.23 -8.28
N ASN A 62 9.78 7.32 -9.57
CA ASN A 62 10.05 8.59 -10.23
C ASN A 62 8.78 9.38 -10.58
N LEU A 63 7.62 8.75 -10.50
CA LEU A 63 6.32 9.36 -10.77
C LEU A 63 5.63 9.87 -9.49
N LEU A 64 6.18 9.53 -8.32
CA LEU A 64 5.76 10.10 -7.04
C LEU A 64 6.22 11.55 -6.88
N LYS A 65 5.44 12.32 -6.12
CA LYS A 65 5.85 13.64 -5.62
C LYS A 65 7.03 13.52 -4.65
N SER A 66 7.74 14.63 -4.42
CA SER A 66 8.98 14.66 -3.63
C SER A 66 8.84 14.07 -2.22
N GLU A 67 7.78 14.41 -1.48
CA GLU A 67 7.56 13.93 -0.12
C GLU A 67 7.26 12.42 -0.03
N PRO A 68 6.23 11.87 -0.71
CA PRO A 68 6.00 10.42 -0.78
C PRO A 68 7.25 9.64 -1.23
N LYS A 69 7.96 10.15 -2.24
CA LYS A 69 9.20 9.54 -2.73
C LYS A 69 10.27 9.45 -1.64
N LYS A 70 10.43 10.50 -0.82
CA LYS A 70 11.37 10.50 0.30
C LYS A 70 10.99 9.47 1.35
N LEU A 71 9.71 9.34 1.68
CA LEU A 71 9.22 8.35 2.65
C LEU A 71 9.54 6.92 2.18
N VAL A 72 9.21 6.60 0.93
CA VAL A 72 9.46 5.25 0.37
C VAL A 72 10.97 4.97 0.25
N ASN A 73 11.77 5.92 -0.23
CA ASN A 73 13.23 5.75 -0.29
C ASN A 73 13.86 5.61 1.11
N GLY A 74 13.33 6.32 2.10
CA GLY A 74 13.74 6.18 3.50
C GLY A 74 13.49 4.76 4.02
N PHE A 75 12.32 4.20 3.73
CA PHE A 75 11.99 2.81 4.05
C PHE A 75 12.91 1.82 3.34
N ILE A 76 13.11 1.95 2.02
CA ILE A 76 14.01 1.08 1.25
C ILE A 76 15.42 1.08 1.86
N LYS A 77 15.94 2.28 2.20
CA LYS A 77 17.27 2.45 2.79
C LYS A 77 17.38 1.87 4.20
N LYS A 78 16.33 2.01 5.02
CA LYS A 78 16.29 1.46 6.39
C LYS A 78 16.09 -0.05 6.37
N SER A 79 15.42 -0.57 5.34
CA SER A 79 15.04 -1.98 5.17
C SER A 79 14.27 -2.54 6.38
N SER A 80 13.55 -1.66 7.08
CA SER A 80 12.76 -2.00 8.26
C SER A 80 11.49 -1.16 8.27
N LEU A 81 10.36 -1.76 8.64
CA LEU A 81 9.13 -1.01 8.88
C LEU A 81 9.32 -0.05 10.08
N PRO A 82 8.68 1.13 10.06
CA PRO A 82 8.66 2.00 11.23
C PRO A 82 7.66 1.49 12.28
N ASP A 83 7.95 1.72 13.55
CA ASP A 83 7.09 1.30 14.68
C ASP A 83 5.68 1.90 14.60
N LYS A 84 5.57 3.09 13.99
CA LYS A 84 4.28 3.72 13.68
C LYS A 84 4.15 3.88 12.18
N LEU A 85 3.15 3.19 11.61
CA LEU A 85 2.76 3.34 10.22
C LEU A 85 1.86 4.57 10.09
N ASP A 86 2.46 5.70 9.74
CA ASP A 86 1.71 6.92 9.48
C ASP A 86 0.93 6.82 8.16
N GLN A 87 -0.17 7.56 8.06
CA GLN A 87 -1.06 7.52 6.89
C GLN A 87 -0.37 8.00 5.61
N ASN A 88 0.60 8.93 5.70
CA ASN A 88 1.31 9.41 4.52
C ASN A 88 2.24 8.32 3.97
N PHE A 89 2.90 7.56 4.85
CA PHE A 89 3.71 6.42 4.45
C PHE A 89 2.88 5.30 3.81
N ILE A 90 1.74 4.95 4.41
CA ILE A 90 0.82 3.95 3.85
C ILE A 90 0.32 4.40 2.46
N HIS A 91 -0.10 5.65 2.33
CA HIS A 91 -0.51 6.20 1.04
C HIS A 91 0.62 6.19 0.02
N ALA A 92 1.84 6.54 0.41
CA ALA A 92 2.99 6.54 -0.49
C ALA A 92 3.33 5.13 -1.00
N LEU A 93 3.28 4.12 -0.14
CA LEU A 93 3.45 2.71 -0.52
C LEU A 93 2.32 2.23 -1.44
N SER A 94 1.07 2.54 -1.11
CA SER A 94 -0.08 2.19 -1.93
C SER A 94 0.01 2.83 -3.32
N GLU A 95 0.38 4.11 -3.38
CA GLU A 95 0.51 4.85 -4.63
C GLU A 95 1.58 4.25 -5.54
N VAL A 96 2.79 3.98 -5.04
CA VAL A 96 3.87 3.43 -5.88
C VAL A 96 3.58 2.00 -6.36
N LEU A 97 2.91 1.20 -5.53
CA LEU A 97 2.52 -0.18 -5.82
C LEU A 97 1.23 -0.27 -6.65
N SER A 98 0.53 0.84 -6.89
CA SER A 98 -0.74 0.85 -7.65
C SER A 98 -0.57 0.61 -9.16
N GLY A 99 0.67 0.61 -9.67
CA GLY A 99 0.94 0.52 -11.11
C GLY A 99 0.73 1.87 -11.81
N LEU A 100 1.47 2.89 -11.37
CA LEU A 100 1.40 4.23 -11.95
C LEU A 100 1.75 4.21 -13.45
N GLN A 101 1.09 5.07 -14.22
CA GLN A 101 1.25 5.18 -15.67
C GLN A 101 1.78 6.57 -16.02
N LYS A 102 3.01 6.62 -16.52
CA LYS A 102 3.59 7.85 -17.05
C LYS A 102 2.88 8.27 -18.34
N VAL A 103 2.44 9.52 -18.42
CA VAL A 103 1.92 10.16 -19.64
C VAL A 103 2.81 11.34 -19.99
N PRO A 104 3.78 11.16 -20.91
CA PRO A 104 4.60 12.28 -21.35
C PRO A 104 3.79 13.24 -22.23
N ILE A 105 3.96 14.54 -22.02
CA ILE A 105 3.41 15.60 -22.86
C ILE A 105 4.57 16.45 -23.35
N LYS A 106 4.80 16.43 -24.66
CA LYS A 106 5.78 17.32 -25.29
C LYS A 106 5.19 18.70 -25.47
N ILE A 107 6.00 19.74 -25.24
CA ILE A 107 5.56 21.13 -25.43
C ILE A 107 5.07 21.41 -26.86
N ALA A 108 5.70 20.79 -27.87
CA ALA A 108 5.29 20.94 -29.27
C ALA A 108 3.88 20.39 -29.53
N ASP A 109 3.57 19.20 -28.99
CA ASP A 109 2.28 18.53 -29.16
C ASP A 109 1.17 19.28 -28.41
N LEU A 110 1.48 19.73 -27.18
CA LEU A 110 0.58 20.60 -26.42
C LEU A 110 0.27 21.89 -27.18
N ARG A 111 1.30 22.56 -27.73
CA ARG A 111 1.12 23.77 -28.53
C ARG A 111 0.26 23.50 -29.77
N ALA A 112 0.49 22.39 -30.47
CA ALA A 112 -0.30 22.01 -31.64
C ALA A 112 -1.77 21.76 -31.26
N ALA A 113 -2.03 21.05 -30.16
CA ALA A 113 -3.37 20.78 -29.66
C ALA A 113 -4.12 22.07 -29.30
N LEU A 114 -3.45 23.00 -28.61
CA LEU A 114 -4.01 24.30 -28.25
C LEU A 114 -4.36 25.16 -29.48
N LEU A 115 -3.56 25.09 -30.54
CA LEU A 115 -3.79 25.83 -31.78
C LEU A 115 -4.73 25.13 -32.77
N SER A 116 -5.19 23.92 -32.43
CA SER A 116 -6.14 23.13 -33.24
C SER A 116 -7.42 23.90 -33.50
N GLY A 117 -7.81 24.11 -34.76
CA GLY A 117 -8.99 24.92 -35.11
C GLY A 117 -8.71 26.43 -35.25
N GLY A 118 -7.45 26.86 -35.18
CA GLY A 118 -7.03 28.22 -35.54
C GLY A 118 -7.14 29.26 -34.42
N SER A 119 -6.91 30.52 -34.80
CA SER A 119 -6.95 31.72 -33.95
C SER A 119 -7.73 32.85 -34.67
N PRO A 120 -8.37 33.77 -33.93
CA PRO A 120 -8.44 33.87 -32.46
C PRO A 120 -9.36 32.81 -31.83
N VAL A 121 -9.19 32.59 -30.52
CA VAL A 121 -9.92 31.59 -29.74
C VAL A 121 -10.38 32.20 -28.43
N THR A 122 -11.58 31.84 -27.97
CA THR A 122 -12.11 32.25 -26.66
C THR A 122 -11.48 31.46 -25.52
N PRO A 123 -11.51 31.95 -24.27
CA PRO A 123 -11.03 31.19 -23.12
C PRO A 123 -11.74 29.84 -22.92
N ALA A 124 -13.02 29.75 -23.29
CA ALA A 124 -13.82 28.53 -23.19
C ALA A 124 -13.33 27.46 -24.19
N GLU A 125 -13.18 27.84 -25.45
CA GLU A 125 -12.63 26.96 -26.48
C GLU A 125 -11.19 26.53 -26.15
N MET A 126 -10.39 27.41 -25.54
CA MET A 126 -9.03 27.07 -25.14
C MET A 126 -8.98 25.99 -24.07
N LYS A 127 -9.85 26.07 -23.06
CA LYS A 127 -9.99 25.02 -22.04
C LYS A 127 -10.47 23.71 -22.66
N GLN A 128 -11.47 23.76 -23.53
CA GLN A 128 -11.99 22.57 -24.20
C GLN A 128 -10.91 21.85 -25.00
N ARG A 129 -10.10 22.57 -25.79
CA ARG A 129 -8.99 21.97 -26.55
C ARG A 129 -7.97 21.27 -25.65
N PHE A 130 -7.69 21.83 -24.48
CA PHE A 130 -6.78 21.22 -23.50
C PHE A 130 -7.40 19.97 -22.86
N GLU A 131 -8.67 20.04 -22.47
CA GLU A 131 -9.42 18.91 -21.92
C GLU A 131 -9.50 17.76 -22.93
N ASP A 132 -9.90 18.03 -24.18
CA ASP A 132 -9.97 17.04 -25.27
C ASP A 132 -8.61 16.37 -25.51
N TYR A 133 -7.51 17.15 -25.45
CA TYR A 133 -6.16 16.64 -25.60
C TYR A 133 -5.77 15.69 -24.45
N LEU A 134 -6.06 16.08 -23.20
CA LEU A 134 -5.82 15.22 -22.05
C LEU A 134 -6.64 13.93 -22.14
N ASP A 135 -7.93 14.04 -22.44
CA ASP A 135 -8.84 12.90 -22.57
C ASP A 135 -8.35 11.90 -23.63
N GLN A 136 -7.83 12.39 -24.76
CA GLN A 136 -7.22 11.52 -25.76
C GLN A 136 -5.98 10.80 -25.24
N LEU A 137 -5.09 11.49 -24.51
CA LEU A 137 -3.86 10.90 -23.96
C LEU A 137 -4.10 9.92 -22.80
N THR A 138 -5.18 10.13 -22.05
CA THR A 138 -5.56 9.31 -20.90
C THR A 138 -6.68 8.32 -21.21
N LYS A 139 -7.12 8.23 -22.46
CA LYS A 139 -8.17 7.31 -22.88
C LYS A 139 -7.82 5.87 -22.52
N GLY A 140 -8.74 5.20 -21.82
CA GLY A 140 -8.58 3.81 -21.38
C GLY A 140 -7.61 3.62 -20.20
N LYS A 141 -7.10 4.71 -19.61
CA LYS A 141 -6.26 4.67 -18.42
C LYS A 141 -7.10 4.95 -17.18
N GLU A 142 -6.68 4.40 -16.06
CA GLU A 142 -7.31 4.66 -14.77
C GLU A 142 -6.86 6.02 -14.22
N PRO A 143 -7.76 7.00 -14.00
CA PRO A 143 -7.37 8.37 -13.65
C PRO A 143 -6.47 8.46 -12.40
N GLY A 144 -6.71 7.63 -11.39
CA GLY A 144 -5.91 7.62 -10.16
C GLY A 144 -4.44 7.25 -10.37
N LYS A 145 -4.15 6.46 -11.41
CA LYS A 145 -2.80 5.92 -11.72
C LYS A 145 -2.03 6.76 -12.72
N VAL A 146 -2.68 7.69 -13.42
CA VAL A 146 -2.02 8.52 -14.43
C VAL A 146 -1.14 9.58 -13.77
N ARG A 147 0.10 9.71 -14.24
CA ARG A 147 1.03 10.78 -13.85
C ARG A 147 1.53 11.48 -15.12
N ILE A 148 1.05 12.70 -15.33
CA ILE A 148 1.43 13.55 -16.46
C ILE A 148 2.83 14.11 -16.21
N VAL A 149 3.72 13.99 -17.19
CA VAL A 149 5.08 14.52 -17.16
C VAL A 149 5.29 15.41 -18.37
N LEU A 150 5.67 16.67 -18.15
CA LEU A 150 6.01 17.58 -19.25
C LEU A 150 7.45 17.32 -19.69
N GLU A 151 7.65 17.16 -21.00
CA GLU A 151 8.95 16.93 -21.66
C GLU A 151 9.26 17.99 -22.73
#